data_AF-A0A1B8GZ77-F1
#
_entry.id   AF-A0A1B8GZ77-F1
#
_cell.length_a   1.000
_cell.length_b   1.000
_cell.length_c   1.000
_cell.angle_alpha   90.00
_cell.angle_beta   90.00
_cell.angle_gamma   90.00
#
_symmetry.space_group_name_H-M   'P 1'
#
loop_
_entity.id
_entity.type
_entity.pdbx_description
1 polymer ?
#
loop_
_entity_poly.entity_id
_entity_poly.type
_entity_poly.pdbx_seq_one_letter_code
_entity_poly.pdbx_strand_id
1 'polypeptide(L)'
;MQKPLFIGTLLSVFLFSSLHPALALTSQQTADTLSLTELAETYSPAQISSLTQQPGADKYDALMVTIGALTPADLKTPAANSDKLQAFVDAQQSKTRYLGNVSDKNIVPRLLAAWETAVFPNDSKTLISLNKFIDKGYTSGYNLVDVREESGFDKTRMIRYGHNDINHAAQLVYLLKREGFDPKVQLTPKSSAFVYLEEWGESDYPVTTLKSGKKVAIASEYNLDFEFPTIAERDRFQALIDQYAKKNSADQKGLIRAAWWQPFYRSYVPVTGYDEVTETRVTKGHYQADLMALPENAEKQAENIRKAKSGMQVKSEKVWVNPSFFRYLKGDYK
;
A
#
# COMPACT_ATOMS: atom_id res chain seq x y z
N MET A 1 -46.72 53.86 -28.47
CA MET A 1 -46.09 54.85 -27.57
C MET A 1 -45.90 54.22 -26.21
N GLN A 2 -44.66 54.26 -25.73
CA GLN A 2 -44.11 54.16 -24.36
C GLN A 2 -44.87 53.41 -23.22
N LYS A 3 -44.08 52.55 -22.56
CA LYS A 3 -44.33 51.72 -21.35
C LYS A 3 -44.83 52.54 -20.15
N PRO A 4 -45.23 51.83 -19.07
CA PRO A 4 -44.35 51.89 -17.90
C PRO A 4 -43.82 50.53 -17.44
N LEU A 5 -42.61 50.65 -16.90
CA LEU A 5 -41.66 49.66 -16.44
C LEU A 5 -42.05 49.26 -15.01
N PHE A 6 -42.37 47.99 -14.75
CA PHE A 6 -42.40 47.45 -13.39
C PHE A 6 -41.09 46.71 -13.15
N ILE A 7 -40.22 47.32 -12.36
CA ILE A 7 -39.00 46.69 -11.82
C ILE A 7 -39.44 45.96 -10.56
N GLY A 8 -39.58 44.63 -10.66
CA GLY A 8 -39.68 43.76 -9.50
C GLY A 8 -38.29 43.54 -8.92
N THR A 9 -38.03 44.08 -7.75
CA THR A 9 -36.80 43.85 -6.99
C THR A 9 -36.78 42.41 -6.48
N LEU A 10 -36.08 41.52 -7.17
CA LEU A 10 -35.67 40.24 -6.60
C LEU A 10 -34.53 40.51 -5.61
N LEU A 11 -34.84 40.42 -4.32
CA LEU A 11 -33.86 40.41 -3.25
C LEU A 11 -33.14 39.04 -3.29
N SER A 12 -32.05 38.94 -4.05
CA SER A 12 -31.14 37.81 -3.98
C SER A 12 -30.40 37.87 -2.64
N VAL A 13 -30.89 37.09 -1.67
CA VAL A 13 -30.15 36.77 -0.45
C VAL A 13 -28.92 35.97 -0.86
N PHE A 14 -27.78 36.64 -0.98
CA PHE A 14 -26.48 35.99 -0.97
C PHE A 14 -26.31 35.35 0.42
N LEU A 15 -26.61 34.06 0.53
CA LEU A 15 -26.06 33.21 1.58
C LEU A 15 -24.55 33.15 1.34
N PHE A 16 -23.82 34.09 1.92
CA PHE A 16 -22.41 33.90 2.19
C PHE A 16 -22.33 32.71 3.13
N SER A 17 -21.97 31.55 2.59
CA SER A 17 -21.40 30.45 3.36
C SER A 17 -20.13 31.00 3.98
N SER A 18 -20.23 31.60 5.17
CA SER A 18 -19.07 31.81 6.02
C SER A 18 -18.52 30.43 6.34
N LEU A 19 -17.52 30.02 5.55
CA LEU A 19 -16.54 29.01 5.95
C LEU A 19 -16.01 29.49 7.28
N HIS A 20 -16.58 28.97 8.37
CA HIS A 20 -15.94 29.11 9.67
C HIS A 20 -14.61 28.38 9.51
N PRO A 21 -13.45 29.05 9.69
CA PRO A 21 -12.20 28.34 9.77
C PRO A 21 -12.38 27.28 10.86
N ALA A 22 -12.06 26.02 10.55
CA ALA A 22 -12.02 24.99 11.57
C ALA A 22 -11.21 25.54 12.75
N LEU A 23 -11.78 25.48 13.96
CA LEU A 23 -11.10 25.99 15.16
C LEU A 23 -9.73 25.32 15.24
N ALA A 24 -8.69 26.13 15.44
CA ALA A 24 -7.32 25.63 15.59
C ALA A 24 -7.27 24.58 16.70
N LEU A 25 -6.76 23.39 16.38
CA LEU A 25 -6.65 22.27 17.31
C LEU A 25 -5.60 22.60 18.38
N THR A 26 -5.97 22.46 19.66
CA THR A 26 -5.07 22.71 20.80
C THR A 26 -4.43 21.43 21.34
N SER A 27 -3.39 21.57 22.17
CA SER A 27 -2.76 20.45 22.90
C SER A 27 -3.78 19.67 23.74
N GLN A 28 -4.71 20.37 24.41
CA GLN A 28 -5.77 19.73 25.21
C GLN A 28 -6.75 18.96 24.33
N GLN A 29 -7.26 19.57 23.25
CA GLN A 29 -8.18 18.88 22.32
C GLN A 29 -7.53 17.66 21.67
N THR A 30 -6.22 17.73 21.41
CA THR A 30 -5.43 16.60 20.91
C THR A 30 -5.36 15.48 21.94
N ALA A 31 -5.07 15.81 23.20
CA ALA A 31 -5.07 14.83 24.29
C ALA A 31 -6.44 14.18 24.48
N ASP A 32 -7.53 14.95 24.44
CA ASP A 32 -8.89 14.44 24.54
C ASP A 32 -9.23 13.49 23.38
N THR A 33 -8.86 13.88 22.15
CA THR A 33 -9.10 13.08 20.94
C THR A 33 -8.36 11.73 20.95
N LEU A 34 -7.19 11.69 21.60
CA LEU A 34 -6.36 10.50 21.74
C LEU A 34 -6.61 9.73 23.05
N SER A 35 -7.57 10.17 23.87
CA SER A 35 -7.84 9.61 25.20
C SER A 35 -6.59 9.58 26.11
N LEU A 36 -5.85 10.68 26.15
CA LEU A 36 -4.60 10.85 26.91
C LEU A 36 -4.70 11.85 28.07
N THR A 37 -5.91 12.31 28.40
CA THR A 37 -6.15 13.34 29.41
C THR A 37 -5.64 12.91 30.79
N GLU A 38 -5.88 11.66 31.18
CA GLU A 38 -5.39 11.10 32.46
C GLU A 38 -3.86 11.04 32.53
N LEU A 39 -3.18 10.80 31.40
CA LEU A 39 -1.72 10.83 31.34
C LEU A 39 -1.20 12.27 31.50
N ALA A 40 -1.88 13.25 30.89
CA ALA A 40 -1.55 14.66 31.08
C ALA A 40 -1.65 15.08 32.56
N GLU A 41 -2.62 14.56 33.32
CA GLU A 41 -2.75 14.87 34.76
C GLU A 41 -1.57 14.39 35.62
N THR A 42 -0.73 13.47 35.12
CA THR A 42 0.41 12.95 35.89
C THR A 42 1.63 13.87 35.91
N TYR A 43 1.66 14.91 35.08
CA TYR A 43 2.82 15.80 34.97
C TYR A 43 2.89 16.79 36.14
N SER A 44 3.98 16.71 36.90
CA SER A 44 4.30 17.70 37.93
C SER A 44 4.77 19.03 37.32
N PRO A 45 4.66 20.17 38.04
CA PRO A 45 5.16 21.47 37.58
C PRO A 45 6.63 21.45 37.14
N ALA A 46 7.47 20.66 37.82
CA ALA A 46 8.89 20.52 37.46
C ALA A 46 9.09 19.80 36.12
N GLN A 47 8.30 18.76 35.84
CA GLN A 47 8.34 18.06 34.56
C GLN A 47 7.82 18.94 33.42
N ILE A 48 6.73 19.69 33.64
CA ILE A 48 6.19 20.62 32.65
C ILE A 48 7.25 21.64 32.26
N SER A 49 7.88 22.30 33.25
CA SER A 49 8.92 23.30 33.01
C SER A 49 10.13 22.71 32.25
N SER A 50 10.59 21.52 32.66
CA SER A 50 11.74 20.85 32.05
C SER A 50 11.50 20.43 30.59
N LEU A 51 10.33 19.86 30.29
CA LEU A 51 9.99 19.37 28.96
C LEU A 51 9.68 20.51 27.98
N THR A 52 8.87 21.47 28.41
CA THR A 52 8.35 22.52 27.52
C THR A 52 9.34 23.66 27.31
N GLN A 53 10.16 23.98 28.32
CA GLN A 53 11.07 25.12 28.33
C GLN A 53 10.40 26.45 27.97
N GLN A 54 9.07 26.56 28.16
CA GLN A 54 8.28 27.75 27.88
C GLN A 54 7.52 28.20 29.14
N PRO A 55 7.62 29.47 29.55
CA PRO A 55 6.77 30.02 30.60
C PRO A 55 5.30 29.95 30.20
N GLY A 56 4.45 29.43 31.09
CA GLY A 56 3.00 29.35 30.88
C GLY A 56 2.53 28.13 30.08
N ALA A 57 3.44 27.24 29.66
CA ALA A 57 3.05 25.95 29.12
C ALA A 57 2.39 25.09 30.18
N ASP A 58 1.44 24.26 29.77
CA ASP A 58 0.67 23.41 30.67
C ASP A 58 1.02 21.92 30.54
N LYS A 59 0.27 21.10 31.25
CA LYS A 59 0.43 19.65 31.27
C LYS A 59 0.14 18.98 29.91
N TYR A 60 -0.73 19.56 29.09
CA TYR A 60 -1.04 19.06 27.75
C TYR A 60 0.08 19.41 26.78
N ASP A 61 0.68 20.60 26.89
CA ASP A 61 1.88 20.96 26.12
C ASP A 61 3.05 20.03 26.45
N ALA A 62 3.27 19.74 27.73
CA ALA A 62 4.27 18.77 28.18
C ALA A 62 4.00 17.38 27.60
N LEU A 63 2.74 16.94 27.60
CA LEU A 63 2.35 15.68 26.97
C LEU A 63 2.65 15.67 25.46
N MET A 64 2.28 16.73 24.72
CA MET A 64 2.51 16.83 23.27
C MET A 64 4.00 16.77 22.93
N VAL A 65 4.86 17.36 23.77
CA VAL A 65 6.32 17.24 23.64
C VAL A 65 6.79 15.81 23.92
N THR A 66 6.30 15.19 25.00
CA THR A 66 6.69 13.81 25.36
C THR A 66 6.35 12.80 24.27
N ILE A 67 5.16 12.89 23.68
CA ILE A 67 4.72 11.96 22.62
C ILE A 67 5.26 12.32 21.23
N GLY A 68 6.01 13.42 21.12
CA GLY A 68 6.63 13.88 19.88
C GLY A 68 5.66 14.52 18.88
N ALA A 69 4.45 14.89 19.31
CA ALA A 69 3.52 15.65 18.49
C ALA A 69 4.02 17.09 18.26
N LEU A 70 4.71 17.65 19.25
CA LEU A 70 5.35 18.96 19.19
C LEU A 70 6.78 18.88 19.72
N THR A 71 7.59 19.88 19.39
CA THR A 71 8.89 20.15 20.03
C THR A 71 8.77 21.34 20.98
N PRO A 72 9.70 21.51 21.93
CA PRO A 72 9.74 22.72 22.78
C PRO A 72 9.81 24.02 21.96
N ALA A 73 10.41 23.98 20.77
CA ALA A 73 10.49 25.12 19.87
C ALA A 73 9.13 25.49 19.27
N ASP A 74 8.26 24.51 19.02
CA ASP A 74 6.93 24.73 18.45
C ASP A 74 6.03 25.50 19.41
N LEU A 75 6.19 25.28 20.72
CA LEU A 75 5.42 25.96 21.77
C LEU A 75 5.64 27.48 21.84
N LYS A 76 6.65 28.02 21.14
CA LYS A 76 6.86 29.47 21.04
C LYS A 76 5.81 30.17 20.19
N THR A 77 5.16 29.44 19.28
CA THR A 77 4.11 29.96 18.40
C THR A 77 2.87 29.04 18.40
N PRO A 78 2.15 28.92 19.54
CA PRO A 78 1.08 27.93 19.69
C PRO A 78 -0.02 28.01 18.63
N ALA A 79 -0.37 29.24 18.20
CA ALA A 79 -1.38 29.48 17.17
C ALA A 79 -1.03 28.91 15.78
N ALA A 80 0.23 28.54 15.53
CA ALA A 80 0.70 27.96 14.28
C ALA A 80 0.79 26.43 14.30
N ASN A 81 0.50 25.78 15.43
CA ASN A 81 0.76 24.34 15.61
C ASN A 81 -0.43 23.44 15.29
N SER A 82 -1.60 24.01 15.00
CA SER A 82 -2.83 23.24 14.72
C SER A 82 -2.61 22.17 13.64
N ASP A 83 -1.91 22.50 12.56
CA ASP A 83 -1.66 21.56 11.46
C ASP A 83 -0.76 20.39 11.88
N LYS A 84 0.22 20.64 12.76
CA LYS A 84 1.10 19.60 13.31
C LYS A 84 0.32 18.66 14.21
N LEU A 85 -0.51 19.22 15.08
CA LEU A 85 -1.36 18.45 15.99
C LEU A 85 -2.39 17.62 15.21
N GLN A 86 -3.03 18.20 14.20
CA GLN A 86 -3.98 17.48 13.35
C GLN A 86 -3.28 16.35 12.60
N ALA A 87 -2.12 16.61 11.99
CA ALA A 87 -1.33 15.57 11.32
C ALA A 87 -0.92 14.44 12.27
N PHE A 88 -0.61 14.75 13.53
CA PHE A 88 -0.30 13.76 14.55
C PHE A 88 -1.52 12.90 14.90
N VAL A 89 -2.69 13.53 15.15
CA VAL A 89 -3.94 12.82 15.42
C VAL A 89 -4.30 11.89 14.26
N ASP A 90 -4.26 12.41 13.02
CA ASP A 90 -4.57 11.65 11.82
C ASP A 90 -3.64 10.43 11.68
N ALA A 91 -2.36 10.58 12.04
CA ALA A 91 -1.41 9.47 12.04
C ALA A 91 -1.77 8.39 13.08
N GLN A 92 -2.18 8.78 14.30
CA GLN A 92 -2.55 7.83 15.36
C GLN A 92 -3.89 7.12 15.08
N GLN A 93 -4.82 7.80 14.40
CA GLN A 93 -6.12 7.25 14.05
C GLN A 93 -6.14 6.60 12.66
N SER A 94 -5.01 6.64 11.94
CA SER A 94 -4.92 6.08 10.61
C SER A 94 -5.26 4.60 10.60
N LYS A 95 -6.08 4.20 9.63
CA LYS A 95 -6.38 2.79 9.37
C LYS A 95 -5.30 2.12 8.52
N THR A 96 -4.26 2.86 8.13
CA THR A 96 -3.15 2.32 7.35
C THR A 96 -2.27 1.42 8.20
N ARG A 97 -1.87 0.26 7.67
CA ARG A 97 -0.92 -0.65 8.32
C ARG A 97 0.43 -0.50 7.62
N TYR A 98 1.48 -0.22 8.39
CA TYR A 98 2.84 -0.10 7.88
C TYR A 98 3.87 -0.35 8.98
N LEU A 99 5.04 -0.83 8.58
CA LEU A 99 6.16 -1.16 9.46
C LEU A 99 6.96 0.09 9.88
N GLY A 100 6.92 1.12 9.05
CA GLY A 100 7.65 2.37 9.23
C GLY A 100 7.97 3.05 7.91
N ASN A 101 8.82 4.06 7.97
CA ASN A 101 9.36 4.77 6.82
C ASN A 101 10.73 4.20 6.43
N VAL A 102 11.13 4.37 5.17
CA VAL A 102 12.48 3.99 4.71
C VAL A 102 13.58 4.73 5.48
N SER A 103 13.32 5.96 5.92
CA SER A 103 14.24 6.76 6.72
C SER A 103 14.46 6.21 8.14
N ASP A 104 13.53 5.39 8.67
CA ASP A 104 13.64 4.81 10.00
C ASP A 104 14.93 3.98 10.12
N LYS A 105 15.66 4.17 11.23
CA LYS A 105 16.93 3.46 11.47
C LYS A 105 16.76 1.94 11.57
N ASN A 106 15.59 1.47 11.97
CA ASN A 106 15.27 0.08 12.22
C ASN A 106 14.27 -0.51 11.21
N ILE A 107 14.05 0.14 10.06
CA ILE A 107 13.06 -0.33 9.07
C ILE A 107 13.38 -1.75 8.56
N VAL A 108 14.63 -2.05 8.23
CA VAL A 108 15.02 -3.38 7.73
C VAL A 108 14.87 -4.45 8.81
N PRO A 109 15.36 -4.27 10.06
CA PRO A 109 15.04 -5.21 11.14
C PRO A 109 13.55 -5.47 11.33
N ARG A 110 12.68 -4.44 11.26
CA ARG A 110 11.22 -4.61 11.36
C ARG A 110 10.66 -5.43 10.18
N LEU A 111 11.15 -5.17 8.97
CA LEU A 111 10.79 -5.92 7.77
C LEU A 111 11.16 -7.41 7.88
N LEU A 112 12.38 -7.71 8.34
CA LEU A 112 12.83 -9.09 8.53
C LEU A 112 11.99 -9.80 9.60
N ALA A 113 11.75 -9.14 10.74
CA ALA A 113 10.91 -9.70 11.80
C ALA A 113 9.48 -9.97 11.31
N ALA A 114 8.89 -9.05 10.54
CA ALA A 114 7.55 -9.23 9.96
C ALA A 114 7.48 -10.43 9.01
N TRP A 115 8.54 -10.69 8.25
CA TRP A 115 8.64 -11.87 7.38
C TRP A 115 8.84 -13.17 8.17
N GLU A 116 9.69 -13.17 9.20
CA GLU A 116 9.94 -14.35 10.04
C GLU A 116 8.67 -14.83 10.76
N THR A 117 7.82 -13.90 11.18
CA THR A 117 6.53 -14.21 11.84
C THR A 117 5.35 -14.25 10.89
N ALA A 118 5.58 -14.19 9.57
CA ALA A 118 4.53 -14.11 8.58
C ALA A 118 3.66 -15.38 8.57
N VAL A 119 2.34 -15.19 8.53
CA VAL A 119 1.38 -16.27 8.27
C VAL A 119 0.97 -16.18 6.80
N PHE A 120 1.46 -17.11 5.99
CA PHE A 120 1.12 -17.16 4.56
C PHE A 120 -0.30 -17.68 4.36
N PRO A 121 -1.09 -17.06 3.45
CA PRO A 121 -2.43 -17.55 3.13
C PRO A 121 -2.43 -19.01 2.65
N ASN A 122 -3.04 -19.91 3.43
CA ASN A 122 -3.07 -21.34 3.15
C ASN A 122 -4.44 -21.99 3.43
N ASP A 123 -5.54 -21.28 3.15
CA ASP A 123 -6.88 -21.85 3.32
C ASP A 123 -7.18 -22.90 2.23
N SER A 124 -7.12 -24.19 2.59
CA SER A 124 -7.28 -25.31 1.67
C SER A 124 -8.58 -25.25 0.87
N LYS A 125 -9.70 -24.79 1.47
CA LYS A 125 -11.00 -24.70 0.77
C LYS A 125 -10.97 -23.63 -0.32
N THR A 126 -10.33 -22.50 -0.06
CA THR A 126 -10.12 -21.42 -1.02
C THR A 126 -9.15 -21.87 -2.11
N LEU A 127 -8.00 -22.45 -1.75
CA LEU A 127 -7.02 -22.97 -2.70
C LEU A 127 -7.60 -24.03 -3.64
N ILE A 128 -8.38 -25.00 -3.13
CA ILE A 128 -9.07 -25.99 -3.98
C ILE A 128 -10.01 -25.32 -4.98
N SER A 129 -10.69 -24.26 -4.57
CA SER A 129 -11.63 -23.53 -5.45
C SER A 129 -10.88 -22.74 -6.53
N LEU A 130 -9.78 -22.08 -6.16
CA LEU A 130 -8.94 -21.32 -7.09
C LEU A 130 -8.17 -22.22 -8.06
N ASN A 131 -7.65 -23.36 -7.59
CA ASN A 131 -6.96 -24.34 -8.44
C ASN A 131 -7.89 -24.95 -9.50
N LYS A 132 -9.21 -25.02 -9.25
CA LYS A 132 -10.18 -25.39 -10.29
C LYS A 132 -10.25 -24.37 -11.43
N PHE A 133 -9.97 -23.09 -11.18
CA PHE A 133 -9.92 -22.08 -12.25
C PHE A 133 -8.70 -22.29 -13.14
N ILE A 134 -7.55 -22.66 -12.55
CA ILE A 134 -6.35 -23.06 -13.31
C ILE A 134 -6.63 -24.34 -14.11
N ASP A 135 -7.23 -25.36 -13.47
CA ASP A 135 -7.58 -26.64 -14.08
C ASP A 135 -8.42 -26.44 -15.36
N LYS A 136 -9.45 -25.59 -15.25
CA LYS A 136 -10.36 -25.22 -16.34
C LYS A 136 -9.79 -24.23 -17.35
N GLY A 137 -8.57 -23.71 -17.12
CA GLY A 137 -7.92 -22.76 -18.02
C GLY A 137 -8.53 -21.35 -18.01
N TYR A 138 -9.19 -20.97 -16.91
CA TYR A 138 -9.74 -19.61 -16.75
C TYR A 138 -8.65 -18.60 -16.37
N THR A 139 -7.56 -19.09 -15.77
CA THR A 139 -6.36 -18.32 -15.44
C THR A 139 -5.14 -19.25 -15.50
N SER A 140 -3.95 -18.68 -15.66
CA SER A 140 -2.66 -19.39 -15.52
C SER A 140 -2.11 -19.35 -14.09
N GLY A 141 -2.70 -18.52 -13.22
CA GLY A 141 -2.26 -18.38 -11.83
C GLY A 141 -3.07 -17.37 -11.03
N TYR A 142 -2.70 -17.17 -9.77
CA TYR A 142 -3.27 -16.18 -8.86
C TYR A 142 -2.31 -15.83 -7.73
N ASN A 143 -2.45 -14.62 -7.18
CA ASN A 143 -1.82 -14.24 -5.91
C ASN A 143 -2.91 -14.23 -4.82
N LEU A 144 -2.76 -15.03 -3.77
CA LEU A 144 -3.67 -15.08 -2.63
C LEU A 144 -3.12 -14.24 -1.48
N VAL A 145 -3.93 -13.32 -0.95
CA VAL A 145 -3.63 -12.48 0.22
C VAL A 145 -4.73 -12.59 1.27
N ASP A 146 -4.38 -12.26 2.52
CA ASP A 146 -5.35 -11.94 3.57
C ASP A 146 -5.60 -10.42 3.58
N VAL A 147 -6.84 -10.01 3.30
CA VAL A 147 -7.20 -8.58 3.18
C VAL A 147 -7.09 -7.82 4.50
N ARG A 148 -7.02 -8.52 5.64
CA ARG A 148 -6.77 -7.89 6.95
C ARG A 148 -5.34 -7.38 7.09
N GLU A 149 -4.44 -7.87 6.26
CA GLU A 149 -3.03 -7.49 6.23
C GLU A 149 -2.72 -6.42 5.16
N GLU A 150 -3.74 -5.91 4.45
CA GLU A 150 -3.56 -4.82 3.48
C GLU A 150 -3.10 -3.53 4.15
N SER A 151 -2.26 -2.79 3.44
CA SER A 151 -1.67 -1.53 3.92
C SER A 151 -2.68 -0.40 4.10
N GLY A 152 -3.78 -0.41 3.35
CA GLY A 152 -4.76 0.69 3.35
C GLY A 152 -4.21 2.02 2.82
N PHE A 153 -3.04 2.00 2.17
CA PHE A 153 -2.37 3.19 1.65
C PHE A 153 -3.19 3.94 0.60
N ASP A 154 -2.91 5.24 0.45
CA ASP A 154 -3.46 6.04 -0.64
C ASP A 154 -2.99 5.49 -1.99
N LYS A 155 -3.93 4.91 -2.73
CA LYS A 155 -3.71 4.33 -4.06
C LYS A 155 -3.05 5.29 -5.05
N THR A 156 -3.23 6.60 -4.90
CA THR A 156 -2.61 7.61 -5.76
C THR A 156 -1.11 7.79 -5.48
N ARG A 157 -0.63 7.41 -4.30
CA ARG A 157 0.79 7.49 -3.92
C ARG A 157 1.42 6.11 -3.70
N MET A 158 0.73 5.05 -4.10
CA MET A 158 1.13 3.68 -3.78
C MET A 158 1.72 2.94 -4.99
N ILE A 159 2.80 2.18 -4.74
CA ILE A 159 3.22 1.07 -5.61
C ILE A 159 3.23 -0.21 -4.78
N ARG A 160 2.72 -1.30 -5.36
CA ARG A 160 2.82 -2.65 -4.81
C ARG A 160 3.88 -3.43 -5.59
N TYR A 161 4.93 -3.89 -4.91
CA TYR A 161 6.04 -4.64 -5.47
C TYR A 161 6.00 -6.10 -4.99
N GLY A 162 5.93 -7.06 -5.91
CA GLY A 162 5.85 -8.49 -5.57
C GLY A 162 7.17 -9.21 -5.74
N HIS A 163 7.61 -9.97 -4.73
CA HIS A 163 8.81 -10.81 -4.79
C HIS A 163 8.79 -11.87 -3.67
N ASN A 164 9.72 -12.83 -3.71
CA ASN A 164 9.86 -13.95 -2.76
C ASN A 164 11.18 -14.00 -1.95
N ASP A 165 12.16 -13.11 -2.20
CA ASP A 165 13.46 -13.11 -1.49
C ASP A 165 13.45 -11.94 -0.51
N ILE A 166 13.45 -12.24 0.79
CA ILE A 166 13.39 -11.20 1.82
C ILE A 166 14.66 -10.34 1.89
N ASN A 167 15.81 -10.90 1.51
CA ASN A 167 17.05 -10.14 1.41
C ASN A 167 17.04 -9.18 0.21
N HIS A 168 16.31 -9.52 -0.87
CA HIS A 168 16.00 -8.56 -1.94
C HIS A 168 15.22 -7.36 -1.39
N ALA A 169 14.16 -7.58 -0.62
CA ALA A 169 13.39 -6.48 -0.02
C ALA A 169 14.24 -5.61 0.91
N ALA A 170 15.08 -6.22 1.74
CA ALA A 170 16.01 -5.50 2.61
C ALA A 170 16.97 -4.61 1.80
N GLN A 171 17.54 -5.12 0.71
CA GLN A 171 18.40 -4.33 -0.18
C GLN A 171 17.62 -3.25 -0.93
N LEU A 172 16.38 -3.52 -1.37
CA LEU A 172 15.53 -2.54 -2.03
C LEU A 172 15.19 -1.37 -1.10
N VAL A 173 14.90 -1.62 0.18
CA VAL A 173 14.66 -0.57 1.18
C VAL A 173 15.90 0.31 1.38
N TYR A 174 17.09 -0.28 1.51
CA TYR A 174 18.32 0.52 1.60
C TYR A 174 18.66 1.25 0.29
N LEU A 175 18.35 0.66 -0.85
CA LEU A 175 18.50 1.29 -2.15
C LEU A 175 17.59 2.53 -2.27
N LEU A 176 16.32 2.41 -1.89
CA LEU A 176 15.38 3.54 -1.82
C LEU A 176 15.96 4.65 -0.95
N LYS A 177 16.45 4.32 0.26
CA LYS A 177 17.10 5.28 1.16
C LYS A 177 18.29 5.97 0.50
N ARG A 178 19.17 5.22 -0.17
CA ARG A 178 20.37 5.73 -0.84
C ARG A 178 20.02 6.72 -1.94
N GLU A 179 18.96 6.45 -2.70
CA GLU A 179 18.52 7.29 -3.82
C GLU A 179 17.54 8.41 -3.39
N GLY A 180 17.44 8.66 -2.08
CA GLY A 180 16.68 9.78 -1.52
C GLY A 180 15.17 9.58 -1.58
N PHE A 181 14.71 8.33 -1.52
CA PHE A 181 13.30 7.99 -1.34
C PHE A 181 12.97 7.80 0.15
N ASP A 182 11.77 8.18 0.57
CA ASP A 182 11.25 7.94 1.92
C ASP A 182 9.78 7.47 1.99
N PRO A 183 9.38 6.41 1.26
CA PRO A 183 8.04 5.88 1.38
C PRO A 183 7.80 5.18 2.73
N LYS A 184 6.53 5.14 3.15
CA LYS A 184 6.08 4.14 4.13
C LYS A 184 6.18 2.76 3.52
N VAL A 185 6.51 1.76 4.33
CA VAL A 185 6.71 0.37 3.89
C VAL A 185 5.76 -0.55 4.65
N GLN A 186 5.01 -1.37 3.92
CA GLN A 186 4.23 -2.47 4.49
C GLN A 186 4.54 -3.78 3.78
N LEU A 187 4.75 -4.85 4.54
CA LEU A 187 4.87 -6.20 4.03
C LEU A 187 3.56 -6.95 4.23
N THR A 188 3.00 -7.49 3.15
CA THR A 188 1.83 -8.35 3.17
C THR A 188 2.22 -9.73 2.64
N PRO A 189 2.23 -10.79 3.45
CA PRO A 189 2.51 -12.15 2.99
C PRO A 189 1.47 -12.60 1.97
N LYS A 190 1.92 -13.30 0.93
CA LYS A 190 1.04 -13.82 -0.12
C LYS A 190 1.47 -15.22 -0.55
N SER A 191 0.53 -15.97 -1.10
CA SER A 191 0.80 -17.25 -1.76
C SER A 191 0.54 -17.10 -3.25
N SER A 192 1.53 -17.39 -4.08
CA SER A 192 1.45 -17.28 -5.54
C SER A 192 1.32 -18.66 -6.14
N ALA A 193 0.18 -18.95 -6.78
CA ALA A 193 -0.03 -20.20 -7.49
C ALA A 193 0.08 -19.97 -8.99
N PHE A 194 0.82 -20.82 -9.68
CA PHE A 194 1.00 -20.74 -11.14
C PHE A 194 1.16 -22.11 -11.77
N VAL A 195 0.79 -22.23 -13.05
CA VAL A 195 1.05 -23.44 -13.83
C VAL A 195 2.56 -23.69 -13.88
N TYR A 196 2.97 -24.86 -13.40
CA TYR A 196 4.35 -25.33 -13.42
C TYR A 196 4.56 -26.25 -14.63
N LEU A 197 5.68 -26.04 -15.31
CA LEU A 197 6.10 -26.79 -16.47
C LEU A 197 7.35 -27.61 -16.13
N GLU A 198 7.36 -28.91 -16.43
CA GLU A 198 8.45 -29.81 -16.03
C GLU A 198 9.79 -29.43 -16.67
N GLU A 199 9.75 -28.82 -17.85
CA GLU A 199 10.93 -28.30 -18.53
C GLU A 199 11.66 -27.18 -17.77
N TRP A 200 11.06 -26.61 -16.71
CA TRP A 200 11.72 -25.64 -15.82
C TRP A 200 12.69 -26.29 -14.82
N GLY A 201 12.77 -27.63 -14.78
CA GLY A 201 13.58 -28.36 -13.81
C GLY A 201 12.93 -28.43 -12.43
N GLU A 202 13.60 -29.04 -11.46
CA GLU A 202 13.05 -29.27 -10.13
C GLU A 202 12.52 -27.98 -9.46
N SER A 203 11.32 -28.05 -8.90
CA SER A 203 10.66 -26.90 -8.28
C SER A 203 11.14 -26.72 -6.85
N ASP A 204 11.58 -25.50 -6.51
CA ASP A 204 11.86 -25.09 -5.12
C ASP A 204 10.57 -24.96 -4.28
N TYR A 205 9.40 -25.05 -4.93
CA TYR A 205 8.09 -24.91 -4.31
C TYR A 205 7.29 -26.21 -4.31
N PRO A 206 6.35 -26.38 -3.37
CA PRO A 206 5.36 -27.45 -3.44
C PRO A 206 4.61 -27.45 -4.77
N VAL A 207 4.59 -28.60 -5.45
CA VAL A 207 3.87 -28.81 -6.71
C VAL A 207 2.72 -29.79 -6.49
N THR A 208 1.52 -29.45 -6.97
CA THR A 208 0.34 -30.32 -6.97
C THR A 208 -0.14 -30.58 -8.39
N THR A 209 -0.46 -31.83 -8.70
CA THR A 209 -1.08 -32.22 -9.98
C THR A 209 -2.60 -32.11 -9.89
N LEU A 210 -3.21 -31.37 -10.81
CA LEU A 210 -4.65 -31.19 -10.94
C LEU A 210 -5.30 -32.33 -11.73
N LYS A 211 -6.63 -32.38 -11.77
CA LYS A 211 -7.39 -33.43 -12.46
C LYS A 211 -7.12 -33.46 -13.97
N SER A 212 -6.86 -32.31 -14.59
CA SER A 212 -6.48 -32.23 -16.01
C SER A 212 -5.06 -32.72 -16.30
N GLY A 213 -4.26 -33.08 -15.28
CA GLY A 213 -2.84 -33.37 -15.40
C GLY A 213 -1.93 -32.14 -15.33
N LYS A 214 -2.49 -30.92 -15.35
CA LYS A 214 -1.72 -29.68 -15.12
C LYS A 214 -1.06 -29.72 -13.74
N LYS A 215 0.19 -29.28 -13.66
CA LYS A 215 0.92 -29.09 -12.40
C LYS A 215 0.83 -27.63 -11.97
N VAL A 216 0.67 -27.40 -10.68
CA VAL A 216 0.61 -26.06 -10.08
C VAL A 216 1.65 -25.98 -8.97
N ALA A 217 2.56 -25.01 -9.08
CA ALA A 217 3.47 -24.64 -8.00
C ALA A 217 2.82 -23.57 -7.13
N ILE A 218 3.06 -23.61 -5.82
CA ILE A 218 2.60 -22.60 -4.85
C ILE A 218 3.81 -22.03 -4.10
N ALA A 219 4.16 -20.79 -4.43
CA ALA A 219 5.26 -20.07 -3.80
C ALA A 219 4.79 -19.20 -2.63
N SER A 220 5.54 -19.20 -1.53
CA SER A 220 5.40 -18.21 -0.46
C SER A 220 6.14 -16.94 -0.87
N GLU A 221 5.42 -15.83 -0.98
CA GLU A 221 5.94 -14.54 -1.46
C GLU A 221 5.44 -13.39 -0.58
N TYR A 222 5.80 -12.16 -0.93
CA TYR A 222 5.25 -10.95 -0.33
C TYR A 222 4.76 -9.97 -1.40
N ASN A 223 3.82 -9.12 -0.99
CA ASN A 223 3.68 -7.79 -1.53
C ASN A 223 4.41 -6.82 -0.58
N LEU A 224 5.27 -5.99 -1.14
CA LEU A 224 5.87 -4.85 -0.47
C LEU A 224 5.17 -3.60 -1.00
N ASP A 225 4.31 -3.06 -0.17
CA ASP A 225 3.56 -1.85 -0.47
C ASP A 225 4.38 -0.64 -0.04
N PHE A 226 4.53 0.32 -0.95
CA PHE A 226 5.19 1.60 -0.72
C PHE A 226 4.20 2.75 -0.88
N GLU A 227 3.96 3.53 0.16
CA GLU A 227 3.26 4.82 0.04
C GLU A 227 4.27 5.95 0.03
N PHE A 228 4.47 6.57 -1.14
CA PHE A 228 5.42 7.65 -1.32
C PHE A 228 4.87 8.96 -0.72
N PRO A 229 5.74 9.85 -0.21
CA PRO A 229 5.32 11.18 0.25
C PRO A 229 4.64 12.00 -0.85
N THR A 230 5.08 11.84 -2.11
CA THR A 230 4.54 12.58 -3.26
C THR A 230 4.36 11.68 -4.49
N ILE A 231 3.46 12.10 -5.40
CA ILE A 231 3.28 11.47 -6.71
C ILE A 231 4.57 11.55 -7.54
N ALA A 232 5.29 12.68 -7.49
CA ALA A 232 6.54 12.86 -8.21
C ALA A 232 7.62 11.87 -7.76
N GLU A 233 7.66 11.55 -6.46
CA GLU A 233 8.56 10.53 -5.95
C GLU A 233 8.16 9.12 -6.38
N ARG A 234 6.87 8.77 -6.26
CA ARG A 234 6.32 7.50 -6.79
C ARG A 234 6.71 7.29 -8.25
N ASP A 235 6.61 8.32 -9.09
CA ASP A 235 6.87 8.22 -10.52
C ASP A 235 8.34 8.01 -10.89
N ARG A 236 9.28 8.26 -9.95
CA ARG A 236 10.70 7.93 -10.13
C ARG A 236 11.02 6.46 -9.82
N PHE A 237 10.10 5.71 -9.21
CA PHE A 237 10.35 4.34 -8.73
C PHE A 237 10.73 3.38 -9.87
N GLN A 238 10.11 3.47 -11.04
CA GLN A 238 10.43 2.58 -12.16
C GLN A 238 11.89 2.70 -12.59
N ALA A 239 12.42 3.92 -12.72
CA ALA A 239 13.80 4.14 -13.13
C ALA A 239 14.80 3.49 -12.16
N LEU A 240 14.50 3.54 -10.86
CA LEU A 240 15.28 2.86 -9.83
C LEU A 240 15.31 1.34 -10.06
N ILE A 241 14.14 0.74 -10.30
CA ILE A 241 14.03 -0.70 -10.52
C ILE A 241 14.73 -1.11 -11.81
N ASP A 242 14.53 -0.38 -12.89
CA ASP A 242 15.15 -0.67 -14.19
C ASP A 242 16.69 -0.61 -14.12
N GLN A 243 17.25 0.26 -13.27
CA GLN A 243 18.69 0.41 -13.09
C GLN A 243 19.30 -0.65 -12.17
N TYR A 244 18.65 -0.98 -11.04
CA TYR A 244 19.30 -1.73 -9.96
C TYR A 244 18.62 -3.04 -9.59
N ALA A 245 17.37 -3.28 -9.98
CA ALA A 245 16.59 -4.44 -9.54
C ALA A 245 15.99 -5.27 -10.69
N LYS A 246 16.22 -4.85 -11.94
CA LYS A 246 15.87 -5.59 -13.16
C LYS A 246 17.11 -6.15 -13.84
N LYS A 247 17.02 -7.42 -14.22
CA LYS A 247 18.03 -8.13 -15.00
C LYS A 247 17.73 -8.02 -16.51
N ASN A 248 18.75 -7.73 -17.31
CA ASN A 248 18.70 -7.67 -18.77
C ASN A 248 19.75 -8.58 -19.44
N SER A 249 20.65 -9.19 -18.68
CA SER A 249 21.58 -10.22 -19.16
C SER A 249 21.93 -11.22 -18.05
N ALA A 250 22.31 -12.45 -18.41
CA ALA A 250 22.58 -13.54 -17.45
C ALA A 250 23.62 -13.17 -16.38
N ASP A 251 24.67 -12.45 -16.77
CA ASP A 251 25.81 -12.11 -15.91
C ASP A 251 25.86 -10.64 -15.50
N GLN A 252 24.75 -9.91 -15.63
CA GLN A 252 24.68 -8.49 -15.28
C GLN A 252 25.15 -8.24 -13.83
N LYS A 253 26.09 -7.30 -13.67
CA LYS A 253 26.62 -6.85 -12.38
C LYS A 253 25.96 -5.53 -11.96
N GLY A 254 26.11 -5.18 -10.68
CA GLY A 254 25.57 -3.94 -10.12
C GLY A 254 24.09 -3.98 -9.76
N LEU A 255 23.47 -5.17 -9.78
CA LEU A 255 22.08 -5.38 -9.37
C LEU A 255 22.00 -5.78 -7.90
N ILE A 256 20.88 -5.44 -7.26
CA ILE A 256 20.52 -5.99 -5.96
C ILE A 256 20.23 -7.50 -6.09
N ARG A 257 20.36 -8.20 -4.97
CA ARG A 257 20.21 -9.66 -4.87
C ARG A 257 18.93 -10.14 -5.55
N ALA A 258 18.98 -11.28 -6.23
CA ALA A 258 17.81 -11.94 -6.81
C ALA A 258 16.99 -11.10 -7.82
N ALA A 259 17.59 -10.06 -8.44
CA ALA A 259 16.95 -9.28 -9.49
C ALA A 259 16.35 -10.17 -10.61
N TRP A 260 15.08 -9.92 -10.93
CA TRP A 260 14.35 -10.66 -11.95
C TRP A 260 14.47 -10.04 -13.34
N TRP A 261 14.30 -10.86 -14.36
CA TRP A 261 14.16 -10.39 -15.75
C TRP A 261 12.84 -9.64 -15.95
N GLN A 262 11.77 -10.16 -15.32
CA GLN A 262 10.43 -9.60 -15.35
C GLN A 262 9.99 -9.28 -13.91
N PRO A 263 10.53 -8.22 -13.27
CA PRO A 263 10.06 -7.80 -11.95
C PRO A 263 8.57 -7.48 -12.01
N PHE A 264 7.84 -7.73 -10.93
CA PHE A 264 6.42 -7.44 -10.85
C PHE A 264 6.15 -6.29 -9.88
N TYR A 265 5.64 -5.18 -10.42
CA TYR A 265 5.09 -4.11 -9.60
C TYR A 265 3.94 -3.42 -10.32
N ARG A 266 3.02 -2.88 -9.52
CA ARG A 266 1.78 -2.27 -10.01
C ARG A 266 1.38 -1.01 -9.27
N SER A 267 0.63 -0.16 -9.96
CA SER A 267 -0.12 0.97 -9.41
C SER A 267 -1.62 0.75 -9.60
N TYR A 268 -2.42 1.39 -8.75
CA TYR A 268 -3.88 1.40 -8.84
C TYR A 268 -4.43 2.63 -9.53
N VAL A 269 -3.55 3.47 -10.07
CA VAL A 269 -3.86 4.64 -10.89
C VAL A 269 -2.92 4.68 -12.10
N PRO A 270 -3.23 5.42 -13.17
CA PRO A 270 -2.32 5.59 -14.29
C PRO A 270 -0.96 6.15 -13.86
N VAL A 271 0.11 5.55 -14.37
CA VAL A 271 1.50 5.99 -14.20
C VAL A 271 2.16 6.00 -15.58
N THR A 272 2.91 7.05 -15.89
CA THR A 272 3.62 7.16 -17.16
C THR A 272 4.61 6.01 -17.31
N GLY A 273 4.58 5.31 -18.45
CA GLY A 273 5.44 4.16 -18.73
C GLY A 273 4.90 2.83 -18.20
N TYR A 274 3.72 2.79 -17.57
CA TYR A 274 3.06 1.56 -17.18
C TYR A 274 1.94 1.21 -18.16
N ASP A 275 1.68 -0.08 -18.32
CA ASP A 275 0.64 -0.61 -19.18
C ASP A 275 -0.61 -0.97 -18.37
N GLU A 276 -1.80 -0.67 -18.90
CA GLU A 276 -3.07 -1.03 -18.28
C GLU A 276 -3.32 -2.55 -18.40
N VAL A 277 -3.68 -3.18 -17.28
CA VAL A 277 -4.18 -4.55 -17.22
C VAL A 277 -5.39 -4.60 -16.30
N THR A 278 -6.09 -5.74 -16.31
CA THR A 278 -7.22 -5.95 -15.39
C THR A 278 -6.83 -6.94 -14.31
N GLU A 279 -7.06 -6.53 -13.06
CA GLU A 279 -7.01 -7.40 -11.89
C GLU A 279 -8.44 -7.88 -11.59
N THR A 280 -8.70 -9.18 -11.77
CA THR A 280 -9.92 -9.84 -11.32
C THR A 280 -9.70 -10.34 -9.90
N ARG A 281 -10.29 -9.65 -8.93
CA ARG A 281 -10.30 -10.03 -7.51
C ARG A 281 -11.40 -11.03 -7.23
N VAL A 282 -11.00 -12.15 -6.65
CA VAL A 282 -11.91 -13.22 -6.22
C VAL A 282 -11.82 -13.36 -4.71
N THR A 283 -12.91 -13.05 -4.01
CA THR A 283 -12.91 -12.93 -2.54
C THR A 283 -13.76 -14.02 -1.89
N LYS A 284 -13.25 -14.57 -0.77
CA LYS A 284 -13.97 -15.50 0.11
C LYS A 284 -13.57 -15.28 1.57
N GLY A 285 -14.50 -14.76 2.37
CA GLY A 285 -14.18 -14.33 3.73
C GLY A 285 -13.15 -13.20 3.69
N HIS A 286 -12.05 -13.33 4.44
CA HIS A 286 -10.93 -12.39 4.44
C HIS A 286 -9.85 -12.71 3.39
N TYR A 287 -10.00 -13.76 2.58
CA TYR A 287 -9.05 -14.07 1.53
C TYR A 287 -9.45 -13.44 0.20
N GLN A 288 -8.46 -12.90 -0.51
CA GLN A 288 -8.61 -12.38 -1.86
C GLN A 288 -7.55 -12.99 -2.77
N ALA A 289 -7.99 -13.52 -3.91
CA ALA A 289 -7.11 -13.91 -5.00
C ALA A 289 -7.12 -12.85 -6.09
N ASP A 290 -5.94 -12.35 -6.44
CA ASP A 290 -5.72 -11.43 -7.54
C ASP A 290 -5.32 -12.22 -8.79
N LEU A 291 -6.18 -12.20 -9.81
CA LEU A 291 -5.94 -12.84 -11.10
C LEU A 291 -5.70 -11.73 -12.14
N MET A 292 -4.51 -11.73 -12.74
CA MET A 292 -4.15 -10.73 -13.76
C MET A 292 -4.51 -11.23 -15.16
N ALA A 293 -5.07 -10.34 -15.96
CA ALA A 293 -5.35 -10.58 -17.36
C ALA A 293 -5.12 -9.32 -18.20
N LEU A 294 -4.74 -9.53 -19.47
CA LEU A 294 -4.79 -8.47 -20.48
C LEU A 294 -6.25 -7.98 -20.62
N PRO A 295 -6.47 -6.67 -20.89
CA PRO A 295 -7.82 -6.09 -20.93
C PRO A 295 -8.81 -6.86 -21.82
N GLU A 296 -8.37 -7.34 -22.98
CA GLU A 296 -9.18 -8.09 -23.94
C GLU A 296 -9.62 -9.47 -23.43
N ASN A 297 -8.92 -10.04 -22.44
CA ASN A 297 -9.21 -11.36 -21.87
C ASN A 297 -9.97 -11.27 -20.54
N ALA A 298 -10.04 -10.08 -19.95
CA ALA A 298 -10.46 -9.89 -18.57
C ALA A 298 -11.94 -10.23 -18.32
N GLU A 299 -12.86 -9.76 -19.16
CA GLU A 299 -14.29 -10.02 -18.94
C GLU A 299 -14.60 -11.51 -19.10
N LYS A 300 -13.99 -12.16 -20.10
CA LYS A 300 -14.13 -13.62 -20.29
C LYS A 300 -13.63 -14.39 -19.06
N GLN A 301 -12.50 -14.00 -18.48
CA GLN A 301 -11.99 -14.58 -17.24
C GLN A 301 -12.99 -14.40 -16.09
N ALA A 302 -13.46 -13.17 -15.86
CA ALA A 302 -14.38 -12.86 -14.77
C ALA A 302 -15.72 -13.61 -14.91
N GLU A 303 -16.30 -13.65 -16.11
CA GLU A 303 -17.52 -14.41 -16.40
C GLU A 303 -17.35 -15.91 -16.14
N ASN A 304 -16.24 -16.50 -16.60
CA ASN A 304 -15.97 -17.92 -16.40
C ASN A 304 -15.90 -18.28 -14.90
N ILE A 305 -15.29 -17.41 -14.10
CA ILE A 305 -15.20 -17.56 -12.64
C ILE A 305 -16.59 -17.44 -12.00
N ARG A 306 -17.39 -16.43 -12.38
CA ARG A 306 -18.78 -16.27 -11.88
C ARG A 306 -19.63 -17.50 -12.23
N LYS A 307 -19.55 -18.00 -13.46
CA LYS A 307 -20.28 -19.19 -13.95
C LYS A 307 -19.88 -20.48 -13.22
N ALA A 308 -18.69 -20.53 -12.63
CA ALA A 308 -18.25 -21.69 -11.85
C ALA A 308 -19.02 -21.85 -10.51
N LYS A 309 -19.83 -20.86 -10.10
CA LYS A 309 -20.66 -20.89 -8.88
C LYS A 309 -19.87 -21.31 -7.62
N SER A 310 -18.65 -20.78 -7.47
CA SER A 310 -17.75 -21.12 -6.35
C SER A 310 -18.20 -20.56 -4.98
N GLY A 311 -19.23 -19.70 -4.97
CA GLY A 311 -19.61 -18.92 -3.79
C GLY A 311 -18.65 -17.77 -3.46
N MET A 312 -17.73 -17.45 -4.38
CA MET A 312 -16.78 -16.35 -4.24
C MET A 312 -17.32 -15.08 -4.90
N GLN A 313 -17.02 -13.93 -4.30
CA GLN A 313 -17.33 -12.64 -4.92
C GLN A 313 -16.28 -12.34 -5.99
N VAL A 314 -16.70 -11.78 -7.12
CA VAL A 314 -15.82 -11.48 -8.26
C VAL A 314 -15.96 -10.02 -8.64
N LYS A 315 -14.88 -9.26 -8.51
CA LYS A 315 -14.79 -7.86 -8.91
C LYS A 315 -13.54 -7.63 -9.74
N SER A 316 -13.68 -6.98 -10.88
CA SER A 316 -12.54 -6.59 -11.70
C SER A 316 -12.27 -5.10 -11.55
N GLU A 317 -11.00 -4.72 -11.51
CA GLU A 317 -10.56 -3.32 -11.57
C GLU A 317 -9.34 -3.16 -12.46
N LYS A 318 -9.18 -1.95 -12.99
CA LYS A 318 -7.99 -1.57 -13.75
C LYS A 318 -6.82 -1.36 -12.81
N VAL A 319 -5.67 -1.85 -13.23
CA VAL A 319 -4.38 -1.59 -12.59
C VAL A 319 -3.35 -1.32 -13.67
N TRP A 320 -2.26 -0.66 -13.31
CA TRP A 320 -1.16 -0.32 -14.21
C TRP A 320 0.07 -1.07 -13.77
N VAL A 321 0.69 -1.83 -14.66
CA VAL A 321 1.85 -2.67 -14.37
C VAL A 321 3.06 -2.20 -15.15
N ASN A 322 4.23 -2.56 -14.67
CA ASN A 322 5.46 -2.25 -15.38
C ASN A 322 5.57 -2.97 -16.74
N PRO A 323 6.28 -2.40 -17.72
CA PRO A 323 6.34 -2.94 -19.08
C PRO A 323 6.84 -4.39 -19.17
N SER A 324 7.73 -4.76 -18.25
CA SER A 324 8.32 -6.10 -18.19
C SER A 324 7.25 -7.14 -17.81
N PHE A 325 6.46 -6.89 -16.77
CA PHE A 325 5.34 -7.76 -16.44
C PHE A 325 4.25 -7.77 -17.52
N PHE A 326 4.00 -6.63 -18.17
CA PHE A 326 3.05 -6.58 -19.30
C PHE A 326 3.49 -7.47 -20.47
N ARG A 327 4.79 -7.45 -20.83
CA ARG A 327 5.35 -8.39 -21.82
C ARG A 327 5.16 -9.84 -21.39
N TYR A 328 5.42 -10.15 -20.13
CA TYR A 328 5.19 -11.48 -19.58
C TYR A 328 3.74 -11.96 -19.76
N LEU A 329 2.75 -11.10 -19.52
CA LEU A 329 1.33 -11.43 -19.75
C LEU A 329 1.01 -11.71 -21.23
N LYS A 330 1.76 -11.12 -22.16
CA LYS A 330 1.66 -11.40 -23.60
C LYS A 330 2.42 -12.67 -24.03
N GLY A 331 3.07 -13.36 -23.08
CA GLY A 331 3.90 -14.53 -23.35
C GLY A 331 5.33 -14.21 -23.79
N ASP A 332 5.75 -12.95 -23.70
CA ASP A 332 7.12 -12.51 -23.98
C ASP A 332 7.91 -12.35 -22.68
N TYR A 333 9.02 -13.07 -22.56
CA TYR A 333 9.80 -13.16 -21.32
C TYR A 333 11.27 -12.77 -21.50
N LYS A 334 11.67 -12.33 -22.71
CA LYS A 334 13.05 -11.95 -23.02
C LYS A 334 13.30 -10.44 -22.96
#